data_AF-A0A378WQL8-F1
#
_entry.id   AF-A0A378WQL8-F1
#
_cell.length_a   1.000
_cell.length_b   1.000
_cell.length_c   1.000
_cell.angle_alpha   90.00
_cell.angle_beta   90.00
_cell.angle_gamma   90.00
#
_symmetry.space_group_name_H-M   'P 1'
#
loop_
_entity.id
_entity.type
_entity.pdbx_description
1 polymer ?
#
loop_
_entity_poly.entity_id
_entity_poly.type
_entity_poly.pdbx_seq_one_letter_code
_entity_poly.pdbx_strand_id
1 'polypeptide(L)' 'MFTMEVATKYVIGLVESTGCARASDFDVPRIVDTLYALAEDWDFDAIDRATFWAVVAGNTR' A
#
# COMPACT_ATOMS: atom_id res chain seq x y z
N MET A 1 -12.04 9.46 -9.01
CA MET A 1 -11.60 10.23 -7.83
C MET A 1 -10.88 9.25 -6.92
N PHE A 2 -9.58 9.47 -6.69
CA PHE A 2 -8.84 8.66 -5.74
C PHE A 2 -9.20 9.11 -4.32
N THR A 3 -9.46 8.14 -3.45
CA THR A 3 -9.81 8.37 -2.05
C THR A 3 -9.02 7.41 -1.18
N MET A 4 -8.89 7.72 0.10
CA MET A 4 -8.26 6.82 1.08
C MET A 4 -8.83 5.40 1.03
N GLU A 5 -10.15 5.25 0.87
CA GLU A 5 -10.80 3.94 0.79
C GLU A 5 -10.36 3.16 -0.46
N VAL A 6 -10.28 3.83 -1.62
CA VAL A 6 -9.83 3.22 -2.87
C VAL A 6 -8.35 2.85 -2.77
N ALA A 7 -7.51 3.73 -2.23
CA ALA A 7 -6.09 3.50 -2.03
C ALA A 7 -5.82 2.33 -1.07
N THR A 8 -6.61 2.22 0.01
CA THR A 8 -6.54 1.09 0.94
C THR A 8 -6.88 -0.23 0.24
N LYS A 9 -7.97 -0.26 -0.55
CA LYS A 9 -8.35 -1.45 -1.34
C LYS A 9 -7.29 -1.82 -2.38
N TYR A 10 -6.63 -0.82 -2.98
CA TYR A 10 -5.52 -1.03 -3.90
C TYR A 10 -4.33 -1.71 -3.22
N VAL A 11 -3.90 -1.22 -2.05
CA VAL A 11 -2.80 -1.83 -1.27
C VAL A 11 -3.14 -3.27 -0.89
N ILE A 12 -4.35 -3.52 -0.38
CA ILE A 12 -4.82 -4.87 -0.04
C ILE A 12 -4.78 -5.78 -1.27
N GLY A 13 -5.37 -5.34 -2.38
CA GLY A 13 -5.42 -6.11 -3.61
C GLY A 13 -4.03 -6.46 -4.14
N LEU A 14 -3.08 -5.52 -4.09
CA LEU A 14 -1.71 -5.77 -4.51
C LEU A 14 -1.00 -6.79 -3.62
N VAL A 15 -1.07 -6.62 -2.30
CA VAL A 15 -0.46 -7.55 -1.34
C VAL A 15 -1.00 -8.96 -1.55
N GLU A 16 -2.32 -9.12 -1.62
CA GLU A 16 -2.94 -10.44 -1.76
C GLU A 16 -2.76 -11.04 -3.15
N SER A 17 -2.61 -10.22 -4.20
CA SER A 17 -2.33 -10.70 -5.57
C SER A 17 -1.00 -11.43 -5.71
N THR A 18 -0.06 -11.21 -4.77
CA THR A 18 1.21 -11.96 -4.75
C THR A 18 1.01 -13.44 -4.44
N GLY A 19 -0.11 -13.80 -3.78
CA GLY A 19 -0.38 -15.15 -3.30
C GLY A 19 0.51 -15.61 -2.13
N CYS A 20 1.47 -14.79 -1.71
CA CYS A 20 2.44 -15.15 -0.66
C CYS A 20 2.09 -14.59 0.71
N ALA A 21 1.25 -13.56 0.78
CA ALA A 21 0.86 -12.92 2.03
C ALA A 21 -0.58 -12.41 1.98
N ARG A 22 -1.17 -12.20 3.16
CA ARG A 22 -2.50 -11.64 3.36
C ARG A 22 -2.39 -10.21 3.86
N ALA A 23 -3.40 -9.39 3.60
CA ALA A 23 -3.44 -8.03 4.15
C ALA A 23 -3.38 -8.01 5.68
N SER A 24 -3.82 -9.08 6.35
CA SER A 24 -3.74 -9.24 7.80
C SER A 24 -2.31 -9.36 8.35
N ASP A 25 -1.35 -9.71 7.50
CA ASP A 25 0.06 -9.87 7.87
C ASP A 25 0.80 -8.51 7.93
N PHE A 26 0.12 -7.42 7.54
CA PHE A 26 0.70 -6.09 7.44
C PHE A 26 -0.11 -5.04 8.21
N ASP A 27 0.56 -3.95 8.57
CA ASP A 27 -0.10 -2.76 9.09
C ASP A 27 -0.59 -1.86 7.94
N VAL A 28 -1.64 -2.30 7.24
CA VAL A 28 -2.20 -1.61 6.06
C VAL A 28 -2.51 -0.13 6.31
N PRO A 29 -3.10 0.31 7.43
CA PRO A 29 -3.32 1.73 7.69
C PRO A 29 -2.03 2.55 7.67
N ARG A 30 -0.95 2.03 8.29
CA ARG A 30 0.35 2.68 8.34
C ARG A 30 1.04 2.71 6.97
N ILE A 31 0.88 1.65 6.18
CA ILE A 31 1.37 1.60 4.79
C ILE A 31 0.68 2.67 3.95
N VAL A 32 -0.65 2.74 4.01
CA VAL A 32 -1.46 3.72 3.25
C VAL A 32 -1.08 5.15 3.63
N ASP A 33 -0.90 5.44 4.92
CA ASP A 33 -0.45 6.75 5.41
C ASP A 33 0.96 7.11 4.89
N THR A 34 1.89 6.16 4.95
CA THR A 34 3.27 6.35 4.46
C THR A 34 3.28 6.60 2.94
N LEU A 35 2.51 5.85 2.17
CA LEU A 35 2.42 6.02 0.71
C LEU A 35 1.76 7.37 0.35
N TYR A 36 0.73 7.77 1.10
CA TYR A 36 0.10 9.09 0.92
C TYR A 36 1.10 10.23 1.18
N ALA A 37 1.92 10.12 2.24
CA ALA A 37 2.96 11.11 2.52
C ALA A 37 4.06 11.18 1.45
N LEU A 38 4.31 10.07 0.72
CA LEU A 38 5.28 10.02 -0.38
C LEU A 38 4.73 10.54 -1.71
N ALA A 39 3.46 10.23 -2.03
CA ALA A 39 2.82 10.63 -3.28
C ALA A 39 2.17 12.01 -3.22
N GLU A 40 1.86 12.49 -2.01
CA GLU A 40 1.02 13.68 -1.74
C GLU A 40 -0.38 13.58 -2.40
N ASP A 41 -0.79 12.38 -2.82
CA ASP A 41 -2.07 12.05 -3.44
C ASP A 41 -2.47 10.59 -3.12
N TRP A 42 -3.71 10.21 -3.46
CA TRP A 42 -4.24 8.86 -3.29
C TRP A 42 -3.99 7.96 -4.51
N ASP A 43 -3.41 8.48 -5.58
CA ASP A 43 -2.94 7.69 -6.73
C ASP A 43 -1.56 7.08 -6.47
N PHE A 44 -1.55 5.88 -5.87
CA PHE A 44 -0.32 5.15 -5.58
C PHE A 44 0.33 4.50 -6.81
N ASP A 45 -0.32 4.53 -7.99
CA ASP A 45 0.28 4.01 -9.23
C ASP A 45 1.45 4.89 -9.71
N ALA A 46 1.47 6.16 -9.30
CA ALA A 46 2.58 7.08 -9.54
C ALA A 46 3.85 6.76 -8.72
N ILE A 47 3.73 5.93 -7.67
CA ILE A 47 4.86 5.52 -6.83
C ILE A 47 5.63 4.41 -7.53
N ASP A 48 6.96 4.54 -7.58
CA ASP A 48 7.82 3.47 -8.09
C ASP A 48 7.55 2.13 -7.37
N ARG A 49 7.45 1.06 -8.16
CA ARG A 49 7.08 -0.28 -7.68
C ARG A 49 8.05 -0.79 -6.62
N ALA A 50 9.35 -0.52 -6.74
CA ALA A 50 10.34 -0.95 -5.75
C ALA A 50 10.18 -0.18 -4.44
N THR A 51 9.91 1.13 -4.52
CA THR A 51 9.60 1.98 -3.36
C THR A 51 8.33 1.51 -2.64
N PHE A 52 7.27 1.22 -3.39
CA PHE A 52 6.03 0.66 -2.84
C PHE A 52 6.30 -0.60 -2.02
N TRP A 53 7.01 -1.57 -2.59
CA TRP A 53 7.30 -2.83 -1.90
C TRP A 53 8.26 -2.66 -0.72
N ALA A 54 9.19 -1.70 -0.77
CA ALA A 54 10.03 -1.37 0.37
C ALA A 54 9.20 -0.86 1.56
N VAL A 55 8.20 -0.02 1.32
CA VAL A 55 7.27 0.44 2.37
C VAL A 55 6.45 -0.72 2.91
N VAL A 56 5.89 -1.57 2.05
CA VAL A 56 5.10 -2.74 2.47
C VAL A 56 5.94 -3.68 3.33
N ALA A 57 7.13 -4.05 2.88
CA ALA A 57 8.04 -4.96 3.60
C ALA A 57 8.49 -4.41 4.95
N GLY A 58 8.59 -3.08 5.10
CA GLY A 58 8.93 -2.42 6.37
C GLY A 58 7.78 -2.35 7.39
N ASN A 59 6.56 -2.76 7.03
CA ASN A 59 5.36 -2.65 7.87
C ASN A 59 4.62 -3.99 8.02
N THR A 60 5.36 -5.09 8.20
CA THR A 60 4.81 -6.39 8.61
C THR A 60 4.40 -6.38 10.09
N ARG A 61 3.39 -7.16 10.46
CA ARG A 61 2.97 -7.36 11.86
C ARG A 61 3.71 -8.49 12.57
#